data_AF-A0A2C9CSQ0-F1
#
_entry.id   AF-A0A2C9CSQ0-F1
#
_cell.length_a   1.000
_cell.length_b   1.000
_cell.length_c   1.000
_cell.angle_alpha   90.00
_cell.angle_beta   90.00
_cell.angle_gamma   90.00
#
_symmetry.space_group_name_H-M   'P 1'
#
loop_
_entity.id
_entity.type
_entity.pdbx_description
1 polymer ?
#
loop_
_entity_poly.entity_id
_entity_poly.type
_entity_poly.pdbx_seq_one_letter_code
_entity_poly.pdbx_strand_id
1 'polypeptide(L)' 'MSIIQLVIRAAVTVLSGNNMGVLNEISDATGVSVFHLAGMNRSEILQTIRDAGISFSDIPPHIVSALGLVRAG' A
#
# COMPACT_ATOMS: atom_id res chain seq x y z
N MET A 1 -3.18 24.81 16.26
CA MET A 1 -2.94 23.35 16.23
C MET A 1 -3.76 22.76 15.09
N SER A 2 -3.10 22.39 13.99
CA SER A 2 -3.77 22.05 12.72
C SER A 2 -4.31 20.62 12.73
N ILE A 3 -5.60 20.49 12.43
CA ILE A 3 -6.37 19.23 12.35
C ILE A 3 -5.79 18.27 11.29
N ILE A 4 -4.99 18.80 10.36
CA ILE A 4 -4.34 18.05 9.28
C ILE A 4 -3.41 16.94 9.82
N GLN A 5 -2.80 17.12 11.00
CA GLN A 5 -1.93 16.09 11.59
C GLN A 5 -2.71 14.94 12.25
N LEU A 6 -4.01 15.13 12.54
CA LEU A 6 -4.82 14.11 13.21
C LEU A 6 -5.34 13.05 12.23
N VAL A 7 -5.55 13.41 10.96
CA VAL A 7 -5.99 12.48 9.92
C VAL A 7 -4.85 11.57 9.44
N ILE A 8 -3.60 12.06 9.48
CA ILE A 8 -2.42 11.25 9.09
C ILE A 8 -2.17 10.10 10.09
N ARG A 9 -2.60 10.25 11.35
CA ARG A 9 -2.44 9.19 12.37
C ARG A 9 -3.38 8.00 12.21
N ALA A 10 -4.43 8.10 11.38
CA ALA A 10 -5.37 7.00 11.15
C ALA A 10 -5.04 6.15 9.92
N ALA A 11 -4.19 6.63 9.00
CA ALA A 11 -3.76 5.86 7.83
C ALA A 11 -2.57 4.93 8.11
N VAL A 12 -1.86 5.13 9.23
CA VAL A 12 -0.67 4.34 9.59
C VAL A 12 -1.06 3.21 10.54
N THR A 13 -1.76 2.19 10.03
CA THR A 13 -1.90 0.92 10.78
C THR A 13 -1.61 -0.32 9.94
N VAL A 14 -1.39 -0.22 8.63
CA VAL A 14 -1.02 -1.40 7.83
C VAL A 14 0.49 -1.59 7.70
N LEU A 15 1.32 -0.55 7.87
CA LEU A 15 2.70 -0.61 7.36
C LEU A 15 3.75 -0.08 8.36
N SER A 16 4.06 -0.87 9.38
CA SER A 16 5.21 -0.63 10.28
C SER A 16 6.53 -0.72 9.51
N GLY A 17 7.26 0.41 9.40
CA GLY A 17 8.72 0.52 9.16
C GLY A 17 9.35 -0.11 7.91
N ASN A 18 9.10 -1.40 7.62
CA ASN A 18 9.68 -2.20 6.55
C ASN A 18 8.99 -2.03 5.18
N ASN A 19 7.95 -1.22 5.11
CA ASN A 19 7.02 -1.20 3.97
C ASN A 19 7.13 0.04 3.07
N MET A 20 8.07 0.96 3.37
CA MET A 20 8.33 2.10 2.47
C MET A 20 8.92 1.63 1.13
N GLY A 21 9.71 0.55 1.14
CA GLY A 21 10.18 -0.13 -0.08
C GLY A 21 9.01 -0.69 -0.90
N VAL A 22 8.09 -1.39 -0.26
CA VAL A 22 6.88 -1.93 -0.91
C VAL A 22 6.02 -0.83 -1.52
N LEU A 23 5.83 0.30 -0.82
CA LEU A 23 5.08 1.42 -1.37
C LEU A 23 5.79 2.07 -2.56
N ASN A 24 7.12 2.13 -2.56
CA ASN A 24 7.89 2.59 -3.73
C ASN A 24 7.72 1.64 -4.92
N GLU A 25 7.77 0.33 -4.71
CA GLU A 25 7.56 -0.67 -5.76
C GLU A 25 6.16 -0.59 -6.36
N ILE A 26 5.13 -0.46 -5.51
CA ILE A 26 3.75 -0.25 -5.98
C ILE A 26 3.63 1.08 -6.72
N SER A 27 4.30 2.13 -6.23
CA SER A 27 4.30 3.45 -6.88
C SER A 27 4.90 3.40 -8.28
N ASP A 28 6.04 2.71 -8.43
CA ASP A 28 6.70 2.52 -9.72
C ASP A 28 5.84 1.70 -10.69
N ALA A 29 5.20 0.64 -10.20
CA ALA A 29 4.37 -0.23 -11.01
C ALA A 29 3.02 0.39 -11.43
N THR A 30 2.41 1.23 -10.57
CA THR A 30 1.07 1.79 -10.79
C THR A 30 1.07 3.25 -11.25
N GLY A 31 2.20 3.94 -11.11
CA GLY A 31 2.32 5.39 -11.34
C GLY A 31 1.66 6.25 -10.25
N VAL A 32 1.12 5.64 -9.18
CA VAL A 32 0.50 6.37 -8.07
C VAL A 32 1.55 6.78 -7.06
N SER A 33 1.52 8.02 -6.58
CA SER A 33 2.54 8.50 -5.65
C SER A 33 2.50 7.78 -4.30
N VAL A 34 3.68 7.55 -3.72
CA VAL A 34 3.85 6.92 -2.39
C VAL A 34 3.04 7.64 -1.31
N PHE A 35 2.96 8.96 -1.37
CA PHE A 35 2.16 9.75 -0.42
C PHE A 35 0.67 9.46 -0.52
N HIS A 36 0.17 9.21 -1.73
CA HIS A 36 -1.22 8.84 -1.94
C HIS A 36 -1.46 7.41 -1.46
N LEU A 37 -0.57 6.47 -1.80
CA LEU A 37 -0.62 5.07 -1.35
C LEU A 37 -0.56 4.95 0.19
N ALA A 38 0.21 5.79 0.87
CA ALA A 38 0.31 5.80 2.33
C ALA A 38 -0.98 6.22 3.04
N GLY A 39 -1.87 6.93 2.33
CA GLY A 39 -3.21 7.28 2.80
C GLY A 39 -4.28 6.25 2.49
N MET A 40 -3.96 5.24 1.66
CA MET A 40 -4.90 4.23 1.19
C MET A 40 -4.96 3.03 2.13
N ASN A 41 -6.15 2.47 2.28
CA ASN A 41 -6.33 1.17 2.88
C ASN A 41 -5.92 0.05 1.90
N ARG A 42 -5.72 -1.16 2.43
CA ARG A 42 -5.39 -2.36 1.65
C ARG A 42 -6.27 -2.54 0.40
N SER A 43 -7.59 -2.42 0.54
CA SER A 43 -8.50 -2.63 -0.59
C SER A 43 -8.30 -1.60 -1.71
N GLU A 44 -8.01 -0.35 -1.35
CA GLU A 44 -7.75 0.75 -2.29
C GLU A 44 -6.42 0.53 -3.02
N ILE A 45 -5.38 0.07 -2.30
CA ILE A 45 -4.10 -0.33 -2.91
C ILE A 45 -4.31 -1.48 -3.90
N LEU A 46 -5.08 -2.50 -3.53
CA LEU A 46 -5.39 -3.63 -4.43
C LEU A 46 -6.19 -3.22 -5.67
N GLN A 47 -7.12 -2.28 -5.52
CA GLN A 47 -7.83 -1.70 -6.65
C GLN A 47 -6.88 -0.93 -7.56
N THR A 48 -5.99 -0.11 -6.99
CA THR A 48 -4.99 0.66 -7.75
C THR A 48 -4.08 -0.25 -8.58
N ILE A 49 -3.62 -1.37 -8.00
CA ILE A 49 -2.82 -2.38 -8.71
C ILE A 49 -3.63 -2.99 -9.87
N ARG A 50 -4.91 -3.30 -9.65
CA ARG A 50 -5.80 -3.83 -10.68
C ARG A 50 -6.07 -2.82 -11.79
N ASP A 51 -6.31 -1.56 -11.43
CA ASP A 51 -6.58 -0.47 -12.37
C ASP A 51 -5.34 -0.12 -13.22
N ALA A 52 -4.14 -0.36 -12.68
CA ALA A 52 -2.89 -0.33 -13.43
C ALA A 52 -2.71 -1.53 -14.40
N GLY A 53 -3.66 -2.47 -14.44
CA GLY A 53 -3.59 -3.66 -15.29
C GLY A 53 -2.64 -4.74 -14.81
N ILE A 54 -2.16 -4.65 -13.57
CA ILE A 54 -1.26 -5.65 -12.98
C ILE A 54 -2.10 -6.81 -12.46
N SER A 55 -1.82 -8.03 -12.94
CA SER A 55 -2.50 -9.22 -12.45
C SER A 55 -1.99 -9.60 -11.07
N PHE A 56 -2.87 -10.15 -10.23
CA PHE A 56 -2.49 -10.63 -8.90
C PHE A 56 -1.37 -11.68 -8.90
N SER A 57 -1.24 -12.45 -9.99
CA SER A 57 -0.15 -13.40 -10.23
C SER A 57 1.22 -12.74 -10.38
N ASP A 58 1.23 -11.48 -10.80
CA ASP A 58 2.45 -10.72 -11.09
C ASP A 58 2.87 -9.88 -9.88
N ILE A 59 2.04 -9.83 -8.83
CA ILE A 59 2.37 -9.14 -7.58
C ILE A 59 3.40 -9.98 -6.82
N PRO A 60 4.58 -9.42 -6.50
CA PRO A 60 5.59 -10.12 -5.73
C PRO A 60 5.07 -10.61 -4.37
N PRO A 61 5.50 -11.80 -3.91
CA PRO A 61 5.01 -12.39 -2.66
C PRO A 61 5.32 -11.55 -1.42
N HIS A 62 6.39 -10.75 -1.41
CA HIS A 62 6.67 -9.82 -0.31
C HIS A 62 5.67 -8.67 -0.26
N ILE A 63 5.15 -8.18 -1.40
CA ILE A 63 4.08 -7.19 -1.46
C ILE A 63 2.77 -7.79 -0.95
N VAL A 64 2.46 -9.03 -1.35
CA VAL A 64 1.31 -9.80 -0.86
C VAL A 64 1.38 -9.98 0.67
N SER A 65 2.58 -10.27 1.20
CA SER A 65 2.82 -10.37 2.65
C SER A 65 2.70 -9.01 3.35
N ALA A 66 3.24 -7.94 2.77
CA ALA A 66 3.18 -6.58 3.33
C ALA A 66 1.74 -6.03 3.38
N LEU A 67 0.91 -6.42 2.41
CA LEU A 67 -0.52 -6.12 2.38
C LEU A 67 -1.33 -7.05 3.30
N GLY A 68 -0.70 -8.00 3.99
CA GLY A 68 -1.36 -8.97 4.87
C GLY A 68 -2.36 -9.86 4.13
N LEU A 69 -2.12 -10.15 2.84
CA LEU A 69 -2.99 -11.03 2.05
C LEU A 69 -2.72 -12.51 2.37
N VAL A 70 -1.53 -12.84 2.86
CA VAL A 70 -1.19 -14.18 3.34
C VAL A 70 -1.49 -14.27 4.84
N ARG A 71 -2.44 -15.12 5.23
CA ARG A 71 -2.48 -15.60 6.61
C ARG A 71 -1.22 -16.45 6.79
N ALA A 72 -0.33 -16.04 7.71
CA ALA A 72 0.62 -16.98 8.29
C ALA A 72 -0.20 -18.16 8.82
N GLY A 73 -0.11 -19.30 8.14
CA GLY A 73 -0.59 -20.58 8.65
C GLY A 73 0.34 -21.09 9.72
#